data_AF-A0A933JI73-F1
#
_entry.id   AF-A0A933JI73-F1
#
_cell.length_a   1.000
_cell.length_b   1.000
_cell.length_c   1.000
_cell.angle_alpha   90.00
_cell.angle_beta   90.00
_cell.angle_gamma   90.00
#
_symmetry.space_group_name_H-M   'P 1'
#
loop_
_entity.id
_entity.type
_entity.pdbx_description
1 polymer ?
#
loop_
_entity_poly.entity_id
_entity_poly.type
_entity_poly.pdbx_seq_one_letter_code
_entity_poly.pdbx_strand_id
1 'polypeptide(L)' 'MLKIVGGVVFAGGVFLFLGNVVGFFPTFPMVGYLTMLAGGGIYKFGQNQG' A
#
# COMPACT_ATOMS: atom_id res chain seq x y z
N MET A 1 16.98 -0.52 0.77
CA MET A 1 16.15 0.29 1.70
C MET A 1 14.79 0.63 1.10
N LEU A 2 14.73 1.16 -0.13
CA LEU A 2 13.48 1.59 -0.78
C LEU A 2 12.48 0.45 -1.06
N LYS A 3 12.97 -0.78 -1.36
CA LYS A 3 12.13 -1.99 -1.47
C LYS A 3 11.35 -2.28 -0.17
N ILE A 4 12.01 -2.14 0.98
CA ILE A 4 11.39 -2.38 2.29
C ILE A 4 10.31 -1.33 2.55
N VAL A 5 10.62 -0.05 2.28
CA VAL A 5 9.66 1.05 2.41
C VAL A 5 8.43 0.80 1.53
N GLY A 6 8.62 0.47 0.24
CA GLY A 6 7.51 0.17 -0.66
C GLY A 6 6.66 -1.01 -0.21
N GLY A 7 7.30 -2.06 0.33
CA GLY A 7 6.60 -3.22 0.88
C GLY A 7 5.74 -2.89 2.10
N VAL A 8 6.25 -2.06 3.03
CA VAL A 8 5.51 -1.62 4.21
C VAL A 8 4.32 -0.73 3.82
N VAL A 9 4.53 0.21 2.89
CA VAL A 9 3.46 1.08 2.38
C VAL A 9 2.37 0.25 1.68
N PHE A 10 2.77 -0.74 0.87
CA PHE A 10 1.82 -1.64 0.23
C PHE A 10 0.97 -2.41 1.25
N ALA A 11 1.60 -2.98 2.27
CA ALA A 11 0.91 -3.70 3.34
C ALA A 11 -0.07 -2.80 4.12
N GLY A 12 0.30 -1.54 4.38
CA GLY A 12 -0.60 -0.54 4.96
C GLY A 12 -1.82 -0.27 4.08
N GLY A 13 -1.63 -0.19 2.75
CA GLY A 13 -2.74 -0.08 1.79
C GLY A 13 -3.68 -1.29 1.81
N VAL A 14 -3.13 -2.50 1.93
CA VAL A 14 -3.91 -3.74 2.11
C VAL A 14 -4.78 -3.67 3.35
N PHE A 15 -4.21 -3.26 4.47
CA PHE A 15 -4.95 -3.14 5.73
C PHE A 15 -6.09 -2.12 5.63
N LEU A 16 -5.82 -0.94 5.05
CA LEU A 16 -6.83 0.10 4.87
C LEU A 16 -7.95 -0.33 3.92
N PHE A 17 -7.60 -1.01 2.81
CA PHE A 17 -8.57 -1.50 1.85
C PHE A 17 -9.44 -2.60 2.46
N LEU A 18 -8.85 -3.59 3.12
CA LEU A 18 -9.60 -4.66 3.76
C LEU A 18 -10.45 -4.12 4.90
N GLY A 19 -9.92 -3.23 5.73
CA GLY A 19 -10.67 -2.57 6.80
C GLY A 19 -11.88 -1.79 6.29
N ASN A 20 -11.79 -1.23 5.08
CA ASN A 20 -12.93 -0.63 4.38
C ASN A 20 -13.96 -1.68 3.94
N VAL A 21 -13.50 -2.70 3.20
CA VAL A 21 -14.35 -3.73 2.58
C VAL A 21 -15.11 -4.54 3.63
N VAL A 22 -14.48 -4.85 4.76
CA VAL A 22 -15.10 -5.61 5.86
C VAL A 22 -15.88 -4.73 6.84
N GLY A 23 -15.92 -3.41 6.62
CA GLY A 23 -16.64 -2.46 7.47
C GLY A 23 -16.01 -2.21 8.85
N PHE A 24 -14.72 -2.53 9.02
CA PHE A 24 -14.00 -2.33 10.29
C PHE A 24 -13.75 -0.84 10.58
N PHE A 25 -13.38 -0.04 9.57
CA PHE A 25 -13.28 1.41 9.68
C PHE A 25 -13.71 2.12 8.38
N PRO A 26 -14.48 3.22 8.45
CA PRO A 26 -14.88 4.00 7.29
C PRO A 26 -13.67 4.82 6.78
N THR A 27 -12.89 4.22 5.90
CA THR A 27 -11.90 4.94 5.08
C THR A 27 -12.54 5.35 3.75
N PHE A 28 -11.96 6.29 3.01
CA PHE A 28 -12.42 6.51 1.64
C PHE A 28 -12.13 5.25 0.80
N PRO A 29 -13.07 4.76 -0.04
CA PRO A 29 -12.92 3.48 -0.75
C PRO A 29 -11.62 3.37 -1.56
N MET A 30 -11.13 4.51 -2.06
CA MET A 30 -9.94 4.55 -2.90
C MET A 30 -8.62 4.67 -2.13
N VAL A 31 -8.63 5.03 -0.83
CA VAL A 31 -7.38 5.30 -0.10
C VAL A 31 -6.52 4.05 -0.02
N GLY A 32 -7.08 2.90 0.40
CA GLY A 32 -6.33 1.65 0.48
C GLY A 32 -5.73 1.24 -0.87
N TYR A 33 -6.50 1.35 -1.95
CA TYR A 33 -6.03 1.06 -3.31
C TYR A 33 -4.90 2.00 -3.76
N LEU A 34 -5.03 3.31 -3.52
CA LEU A 34 -3.99 4.28 -3.87
C LEU A 34 -2.71 4.06 -3.07
N THR A 35 -2.83 3.70 -1.78
CA THR A 35 -1.68 3.37 -0.93
C THR A 35 -0.99 2.08 -1.40
N MET A 36 -1.74 1.06 -1.82
CA MET A 36 -1.16 -0.13 -2.47
C MET A 36 -0.41 0.26 -3.74
N LEU A 37 -1.01 1.07 -4.61
CA LEU A 37 -0.43 1.44 -5.90
C LEU A 37 0.88 2.23 -5.72
N ALA A 38 0.90 3.17 -4.78
CA ALA A 38 2.10 3.91 -4.40
C ALA A 38 3.17 2.98 -3.79
N GLY A 39 2.80 2.12 -2.85
CA GLY A 39 3.73 1.16 -2.21
C GLY A 39 4.34 0.19 -3.22
N GLY A 40 3.53 -0.35 -4.14
CA GLY A 40 4.00 -1.22 -5.22
C GLY A 40 4.94 -0.51 -6.20
N GLY A 41 4.67 0.76 -6.51
CA GLY A 41 5.56 1.61 -7.31
C GLY A 41 6.93 1.81 -6.65
N ILE A 42 6.94 2.17 -5.36
CA ILE A 42 8.16 2.36 -4.56
C ILE A 42 8.94 1.04 -4.46
N TYR A 43 8.24 -0.09 -4.26
CA TYR A 43 8.85 -1.41 -4.18
C TYR A 43 9.59 -1.77 -5.48
N LYS A 44 8.91 -1.61 -6.63
CA LYS A 44 9.49 -1.88 -7.96
C LYS A 44 10.65 -0.93 -8.29
N PHE A 45 10.51 0.35 -7.96
CA PHE A 45 11.57 1.32 -8.18
C PHE A 45 12.81 1.00 -7.33
N GLY A 46 12.61 0.67 -6.06
CA GLY A 46 13.69 0.19 -5.19
C GLY A 46 14.29 -1.15 -5.65
N GLN A 47 13.54 -1.97 -6.39
CA GLN A 47 14.02 -3.22 -6.97
C GLN A 47 14.93 -3.01 -8.17
N ASN A 48 14.69 -1.96 -8.96
CA ASN A 48 15.49 -1.64 -10.14
C ASN A 48 16.74 -0.80 -9.81
N GLN A 49 16.86 -0.29 -8.57
CA GLN A 49 17.98 0.56 -8.12
C GLN A 49 19.09 -0.19 -7.36
N GLY A 50 18.99 -1.50 -7.18
CA GLY A 50 19.99 -2.31 -6.49
C GLY A 50 20.14 -3.67 -7.14
#